data_AF-A0A8T7K298-F1
#
_entry.id   AF-A0A8T7K298-F1
#
_cell.length_a   1.000
_cell.length_b   1.000
_cell.length_c   1.000
_cell.angle_alpha   90.00
_cell.angle_beta   90.00
_cell.angle_gamma   90.00
#
_symmetry.space_group_name_H-M   'P 1'
#
loop_
_entity.id
_entity.type
_entity.pdbx_description
1 polymer ?
#
loop_
_entity_poly.entity_id
_entity_poly.type
_entity_poly.pdbx_seq_one_letter_code
_entity_poly.pdbx_strand_id
1 'polypeptide(L)'
;MDEKNRVSDISQAQSLTDMATFWDEHDTTMFEDRTYEVDMTFDLSVRRHYVAIDPALLQKLQQTAMARGLNTESLINLWLQERLSSTQV
;
A
#
# COMPACT_ATOMS: atom_id res chain seq x y z
N MET A 1 23.75 -10.18 -1.63
CA MET A 1 22.94 -9.86 -2.81
C MET A 1 22.95 -8.36 -2.90
N ASP A 2 23.76 -7.82 -3.81
CA ASP A 2 24.18 -6.41 -3.79
C ASP A 2 23.01 -5.49 -4.13
N GLU A 3 22.57 -4.73 -3.13
CA GLU A 3 21.58 -3.65 -3.25
C GLU A 3 22.24 -2.49 -4.00
N LYS A 4 22.36 -2.62 -5.33
CA LYS A 4 22.72 -1.49 -6.20
C LYS A 4 21.73 -0.37 -5.90
N ASN A 5 22.25 0.72 -5.33
CA ASN A 5 21.60 2.00 -5.11
C ASN A 5 20.63 2.31 -6.26
N ARG A 6 19.32 2.05 -6.07
CA ARG A 6 18.30 2.19 -7.12
C ARG A 6 17.96 3.66 -7.24
N VAL A 7 18.74 4.34 -8.08
CA VAL A 7 18.48 5.72 -8.46
C VAL A 7 17.22 5.76 -9.33
N SER A 8 16.34 6.74 -9.09
CA SER A 8 15.18 6.97 -9.96
C SER A 8 15.59 7.47 -11.35
N ASP A 9 14.89 7.06 -12.40
CA ASP A 9 15.30 7.34 -13.78
C ASP A 9 15.09 8.81 -14.19
N ILE A 10 13.98 9.43 -13.77
CA ILE A 10 13.69 10.83 -14.10
C ILE A 10 14.36 11.78 -13.11
N SER A 11 14.09 11.60 -11.82
CA SER A 11 14.57 12.52 -10.78
C SER A 11 16.01 12.26 -10.31
N GLN A 12 16.63 11.16 -10.75
CA GLN A 12 18.00 10.77 -10.37
C GLN A 12 18.24 10.75 -8.85
N ALA A 13 17.17 10.54 -8.08
CA ALA A 13 17.14 10.56 -6.63
C ALA A 13 17.56 9.19 -6.06
N GLN A 14 18.33 9.23 -4.97
CA GLN A 14 18.80 8.03 -4.27
C GLN A 14 17.99 7.75 -3.00
N SER A 15 17.11 8.67 -2.61
CA SER A 15 16.21 8.52 -1.47
C SER A 15 14.80 9.00 -1.82
N LEU A 16 13.80 8.53 -1.06
CA LEU A 16 12.41 8.98 -1.22
C LEU A 16 12.26 10.48 -0.93
N THR A 17 13.02 11.02 0.03
CA THR A 17 13.01 12.44 0.37
C THR A 17 13.55 13.28 -0.77
N ASP A 18 14.68 12.89 -1.38
CA ASP A 18 15.26 13.61 -2.51
C ASP A 18 14.32 13.56 -3.73
N MET A 19 13.63 12.44 -3.92
CA MET A 19 12.63 12.29 -4.98
C MET A 19 11.43 13.20 -4.75
N ALA A 20 10.95 13.33 -3.51
CA ALA A 20 9.85 14.24 -3.18
C ALA A 20 10.24 15.69 -3.46
N THR A 21 11.41 16.14 -2.98
CA THR A 21 11.92 17.50 -3.24
C THR A 21 12.00 17.81 -4.73
N PHE A 22 12.47 16.86 -5.56
CA PHE A 22 12.50 17.05 -7.00
C PHE A 22 11.11 17.29 -7.59
N TRP A 23 10.12 16.48 -7.21
CA TRP A 23 8.76 16.55 -7.76
C TRP A 23 7.92 17.69 -7.18
N ASP A 24 8.30 18.26 -6.03
CA ASP A 24 7.71 19.51 -5.54
C ASP A 24 8.05 20.70 -6.45
N GLU A 25 9.20 20.63 -7.14
CA GLU A 25 9.69 21.70 -8.02
C GLU A 25 9.45 21.44 -9.51
N HIS A 26 9.15 20.20 -9.92
CA HIS A 26 9.01 19.80 -11.33
C HIS A 26 7.63 19.20 -11.63
N ASP A 27 7.02 19.61 -12.74
CA ASP A 27 5.77 19.02 -13.22
C ASP A 27 6.03 17.75 -14.04
N THR A 28 5.25 16.70 -13.80
CA THR A 28 5.30 15.44 -14.56
C THR A 28 5.10 15.61 -16.07
N THR A 29 4.33 16.62 -16.49
CA THR A 29 4.08 16.94 -17.90
C THR A 29 5.34 17.40 -18.65
N MET A 30 6.40 17.83 -17.93
CA MET A 30 7.68 18.20 -18.55
C MET A 30 8.47 17.01 -19.08
N PHE A 31 8.03 15.78 -18.79
CA PHE A 31 8.72 14.54 -19.14
C PHE A 31 7.86 13.63 -20.02
N GLU A 32 6.95 14.19 -20.82
CA GLU A 32 6.14 13.46 -21.81
C GLU A 32 7.00 12.63 -22.79
N ASP A 33 8.18 13.13 -23.14
CA ASP A 33 9.16 12.44 -23.98
C ASP A 33 9.81 11.20 -23.33
N ARG A 34 9.73 11.14 -21.99
CA ARG A 34 10.27 10.05 -21.16
C ARG A 34 9.18 9.24 -20.46
N THR A 35 7.92 9.50 -20.76
CA THR A 35 6.77 8.77 -20.22
C THR A 35 5.94 8.18 -21.36
N TYR A 36 4.98 7.33 -21.01
CA TYR A 36 4.06 6.73 -21.97
C TYR A 36 2.65 6.72 -21.37
N GLU A 37 1.65 6.81 -22.24
CA GLU A 37 0.26 6.75 -21.84
C GLU A 37 -0.09 5.36 -21.31
N VAL A 38 -0.83 5.32 -20.20
CA VAL A 38 -1.28 4.07 -19.56
C VAL A 38 -2.78 4.13 -19.35
N ASP A 39 -3.49 3.13 -19.89
CA ASP A 39 -4.90 2.93 -19.60
C ASP A 39 -5.08 2.46 -18.16
N MET A 40 -5.60 3.34 -17.31
CA MET A 40 -5.97 3.02 -15.92
C MET A 40 -7.47 3.18 -15.73
N THR A 41 -8.11 2.15 -15.17
CA THR A 41 -9.52 2.18 -14.79
C THR A 41 -9.64 2.24 -13.27
N PHE A 42 -10.34 3.25 -12.77
CA PHE A 42 -10.66 3.36 -11.35
C PHE A 42 -12.10 2.92 -11.11
N ASP A 43 -12.26 1.86 -10.32
CA ASP A 43 -13.58 1.46 -9.83
C ASP A 43 -13.95 2.25 -8.57
N LEU A 44 -14.70 3.33 -8.76
CA LEU A 44 -15.21 4.17 -7.68
C LEU A 44 -16.41 3.56 -6.94
N SER A 45 -16.95 2.42 -7.39
CA SER A 45 -18.07 1.74 -6.74
C SER A 45 -17.66 0.93 -5.51
N VAL A 46 -16.37 0.58 -5.39
CA VAL A 46 -15.85 -0.19 -4.25
C VAL A 46 -15.74 0.69 -3.01
N ARG A 47 -16.73 0.59 -2.12
CA ARG A 47 -16.70 1.25 -0.79
C ARG A 47 -15.78 0.48 0.15
N ARG A 48 -14.54 0.95 0.29
CA ARG A 48 -13.61 0.46 1.32
C ARG A 48 -13.78 1.28 2.60
N HIS A 49 -13.87 0.58 3.73
CA HIS A 49 -13.83 1.21 5.04
C HIS A 49 -12.45 0.96 5.64
N TYR A 50 -11.77 2.03 6.04
CA TYR A 50 -10.44 1.95 6.64
C TYR A 50 -10.54 2.19 8.14
N VAL A 51 -9.86 1.35 8.91
CA VAL A 51 -9.76 1.44 10.36
C VAL A 51 -8.30 1.47 10.73
N ALA A 52 -7.91 2.41 11.60
CA ALA A 52 -6.56 2.44 12.15
C ALA A 52 -6.35 1.22 13.06
N ILE A 53 -5.25 0.49 12.85
CA ILE A 53 -4.86 -0.67 13.65
C ILE A 53 -3.50 -0.36 14.26
N ASP A 54 -3.34 -0.67 15.55
CA ASP A 54 -2.06 -0.57 16.23
C ASP A 54 -0.96 -1.34 15.46
N PRO A 55 0.23 -0.76 15.23
CA PRO A 55 1.28 -1.40 14.41
C PRO A 55 1.72 -2.77 14.93
N ALA A 56 1.84 -2.94 16.25
CA ALA A 56 2.25 -4.22 16.83
C ALA A 56 1.14 -5.27 16.71
N LEU A 57 -0.13 -4.86 16.80
CA LEU A 57 -1.27 -5.71 16.51
C LEU A 57 -1.31 -6.13 15.03
N LEU A 58 -1.09 -5.19 14.11
CA LEU A 58 -1.07 -5.47 12.68
C LEU A 58 0.01 -6.49 12.33
N GLN A 59 1.21 -6.38 12.91
CA GLN A 59 2.29 -7.34 12.71
C GLN A 59 1.87 -8.76 13.14
N LYS A 60 1.21 -8.90 14.29
CA LYS A 60 0.70 -10.20 14.77
C LYS A 60 -0.41 -10.75 13.87
N LEU A 61 -1.31 -9.89 13.38
CA LEU A 61 -2.36 -10.26 12.44
C LEU A 61 -1.76 -10.78 11.13
N GLN A 62 -0.75 -10.11 10.58
CA GLN A 62 -0.06 -10.52 9.36
C GLN A 62 0.61 -11.89 9.52
N GLN A 63 1.36 -12.09 10.62
CA GLN A 63 2.00 -13.38 10.91
C GLN A 63 0.98 -14.50 11.06
N THR A 64 -0.13 -14.24 11.75
CA THR A 64 -1.19 -15.22 11.96
C THR A 64 -1.91 -15.55 10.65
N ALA A 65 -2.18 -14.54 9.82
CA ALA A 65 -2.83 -14.73 8.53
C ALA A 65 -1.96 -15.58 7.60
N MET A 66 -0.67 -15.26 7.52
CA MET A 66 0.31 -16.00 6.73
C MET A 66 0.43 -17.46 7.18
N ALA A 67 0.51 -17.71 8.48
CA ALA A 67 0.55 -19.07 9.04
C ALA A 67 -0.71 -19.90 8.73
N ARG A 68 -1.84 -19.23 8.46
CA ARG A 68 -3.13 -19.85 8.10
C ARG A 68 -3.40 -19.85 6.59
N GLY A 69 -2.46 -19.36 5.77
CA GLY A 69 -2.64 -19.24 4.31
C GLY A 69 -3.69 -18.22 3.90
N LEU A 70 -4.00 -17.25 4.75
CA LEU A 70 -4.97 -16.18 4.50
C LEU A 70 -4.26 -14.84 4.30
N ASN A 71 -4.89 -13.92 3.58
CA ASN A 71 -4.48 -12.52 3.64
C ASN A 71 -4.98 -11.88 4.94
N THR A 72 -4.32 -10.80 5.37
CA THR A 72 -4.62 -10.13 6.64
C THR A 72 -6.05 -9.62 6.71
N GLU A 73 -6.59 -9.08 5.62
CA GLU A 73 -7.97 -8.60 5.53
C GLU A 73 -9.00 -9.72 5.80
N SER A 74 -8.81 -10.88 5.19
CA SER A 74 -9.70 -12.05 5.35
C SER A 74 -9.69 -12.55 6.79
N LEU A 75 -8.52 -12.61 7.42
CA LEU A 75 -8.41 -13.01 8.82
C LEU A 75 -9.12 -12.01 9.74
N ILE A 76 -8.91 -10.71 9.53
CA ILE A 76 -9.57 -9.65 10.31
C ILE A 76 -11.09 -9.75 10.17
N ASN A 77 -11.60 -9.85 8.94
CA ASN A 77 -13.03 -9.94 8.69
C ASN A 77 -13.65 -11.18 9.34
N LEU A 78 -13.00 -12.35 9.22
CA LEU A 78 -13.44 -13.59 9.87
C LEU A 78 -13.56 -13.42 11.38
N TRP A 79 -12.51 -12.92 12.03
CA TRP A 79 -12.51 -12.73 13.49
C TRP A 79 -13.53 -11.70 13.96
N LEU A 80 -13.72 -10.60 13.20
CA LEU A 80 -14.75 -9.62 13.53
C LEU A 80 -16.15 -10.25 13.44
N GLN A 81 -16.42 -11.04 12.41
CA GLN A 81 -17.69 -11.77 12.26
C GLN A 81 -17.93 -12.75 13.40
N GLU A 82 -16.92 -13.55 13.78
CA GLU A 82 -16.99 -14.49 14.90
C GLU A 82 -17.30 -13.77 16.22
N ARG A 83 -16.60 -12.65 16.48
CA ARG A 83 -16.78 -11.87 17.71
C ARG A 83 -18.16 -11.22 17.79
N LEU A 84 -18.63 -10.61 16.71
CA LEU A 84 -19.96 -9.98 16.67
C LEU A 84 -21.07 -11.03 16.81
N SER A 85 -20.93 -12.19 16.16
CA SER A 85 -21.91 -13.29 16.29
C SER A 85 -21.98 -13.85 17.72
N SER A 86 -20.85 -13.91 18.43
CA SER A 86 -20.80 -14.39 19.82
C SER A 86 -21.28 -13.37 20.87
N THR A 87 -21.29 -12.08 20.51
CA THR A 87 -21.65 -10.96 21.41
C THR A 87 -23.14 -10.60 21.30
N GLN A 88 -23.82 -11.06 20.24
CA GLN A 88 -25.25 -10.91 20.06
C GLN A 88 -26.03 -11.87 20.98
N VAL A 89 -26.19 -11.48 22.26
CA VAL A 89 -27.14 -12.04 23.24
C VAL A 89 -27.89 -10.89 23.90
#